data_AF-A0A8T4GVN2-F1
#
_entry.id   AF-A0A8T4GVN2-F1
#
_cell.length_a   1.000
_cell.length_b   1.000
_cell.length_c   1.000
_cell.angle_alpha   90.00
_cell.angle_beta   90.00
_cell.angle_gamma   90.00
#
_symmetry.space_group_name_H-M   'P 1'
#
loop_
_entity.id
_entity.type
_entity.pdbx_description
1 polymer ?
#
loop_
_entity_poly.entity_id
_entity_poly.type
_entity_poly.pdbx_seq_one_letter_code
_entity_poly.pdbx_strand_id
1 'polypeptide(L)'
;MKRRTYLSTVGASVALPLGVGSSVFNELQEPDRLTPDEFRQQIPEQIGNYEGGIVHEGETNNSGKLLIAIYQDTEWPVGIQYIEQNDPQIIAMMYCTHHYPDSLSEGVTRLSRFFSKVDVEYEQLRDGYLEYITYEFSDGYRVRTEYDLRDNGKKHRAWVNGDLLTFDDQIERNELVNEEVQSRL
;
A
#
# COMPACT_ATOMS: atom_id res chain seq x y z
N MET A 1 23.68 -28.55 8.04
CA MET A 1 22.91 -27.72 7.08
C MET A 1 21.45 -28.13 7.13
N LYS A 2 20.56 -27.28 7.67
CA LYS A 2 19.10 -27.50 7.69
C LYS A 2 18.47 -26.29 7.01
N ARG A 3 17.85 -26.49 5.85
CA ARG A 3 16.94 -25.51 5.23
C ARG A 3 15.75 -25.33 6.17
N ARG A 4 15.56 -24.13 6.71
CA ARG A 4 14.29 -23.72 7.32
C ARG A 4 13.51 -22.98 6.25
N THR A 5 12.52 -23.67 5.71
CA THR A 5 11.42 -23.07 4.96
C THR A 5 10.59 -22.32 5.99
N TYR A 6 10.59 -20.99 5.93
CA TYR A 6 9.51 -20.22 6.53
C TYR A 6 8.48 -20.00 5.43
N LEU A 7 7.36 -20.70 5.54
CA LEU A 7 6.09 -20.13 5.11
C LEU A 7 5.93 -18.86 5.95
N SER A 8 6.31 -17.71 5.40
CA SER A 8 5.97 -16.42 6.01
C SER A 8 4.48 -16.26 5.84
N THR A 9 3.81 -16.34 6.97
CA THR A 9 2.40 -16.12 7.20
C THR A 9 1.96 -14.87 6.45
N VAL A 10 1.16 -15.11 5.42
CA VAL A 10 0.03 -14.32 4.95
C VAL A 10 -0.43 -13.28 5.99
N GLY A 11 0.20 -12.11 5.98
CA GLY A 11 -0.39 -10.85 6.43
C GLY A 11 -1.24 -10.30 5.30
N ALA A 12 -2.22 -11.08 4.83
CA ALA A 12 -3.16 -10.65 3.82
C ALA A 12 -4.02 -9.53 4.43
N SER A 13 -3.59 -8.30 4.21
CA SER A 13 -4.52 -7.19 4.10
C SER A 13 -5.33 -7.44 2.83
N VAL A 14 -6.40 -8.23 2.95
CA VAL A 14 -7.46 -8.26 1.95
C VAL A 14 -8.09 -6.87 1.99
N ALA A 15 -7.65 -5.98 1.10
CA ALA A 15 -8.39 -4.76 0.82
C ALA A 15 -9.74 -5.18 0.21
N LEU A 16 -10.80 -5.06 0.99
CA LEU A 16 -12.17 -5.20 0.49
C LEU A 16 -12.50 -3.95 -0.35
N PRO A 17 -13.16 -4.10 -1.51
CA PRO A 17 -13.60 -2.95 -2.29
C PRO A 17 -14.79 -2.29 -1.57
N LEU A 18 -14.60 -1.08 -1.05
CA LEU A 18 -15.70 -0.23 -0.59
C LEU A 18 -16.19 0.61 -1.79
N GLY A 19 -17.13 0.03 -2.53
CA GLY A 19 -17.91 0.76 -3.53
C GLY A 19 -19.29 1.14 -3.01
N VAL A 20 -19.51 2.43 -2.73
CA VAL A 20 -20.82 3.14 -2.76
C VAL A 20 -20.48 4.64 -2.71
N GLY A 21 -20.88 5.57 -3.58
CA GLY A 21 -21.67 5.57 -4.80
C GLY A 21 -22.01 7.03 -5.14
N SER A 22 -22.01 7.40 -6.42
CA SER A 22 -23.02 8.29 -7.06
C SER A 22 -22.63 8.59 -8.51
N SER A 23 -23.39 7.96 -9.41
CA SER A 23 -23.89 8.41 -10.72
C SER A 23 -23.28 9.64 -11.40
N VAL A 24 -22.93 9.52 -12.69
CA VAL A 24 -23.69 9.99 -13.87
C VAL A 24 -22.77 9.85 -15.10
N PHE A 25 -23.17 8.96 -16.03
CA PHE A 25 -22.78 8.85 -17.44
C PHE A 25 -21.33 9.16 -17.86
N ASN A 26 -20.59 8.12 -18.24
CA ASN A 26 -19.85 8.13 -19.49
C ASN A 26 -19.88 6.74 -20.11
N GLU A 27 -20.22 6.70 -21.39
CA GLU A 27 -20.24 5.53 -22.25
C GLU A 27 -18.84 4.92 -22.32
N LEU A 28 -18.75 3.63 -21.97
CA LEU A 28 -17.82 2.60 -22.47
C LEU A 28 -16.60 3.12 -23.26
N GLN A 29 -15.65 3.73 -22.56
CA GLN A 29 -14.25 3.46 -22.84
C GLN A 29 -13.84 2.43 -21.79
N GLU A 30 -13.60 1.18 -22.22
CA GLU A 30 -12.78 0.32 -21.39
C GLU A 30 -11.47 1.10 -21.18
N PRO A 31 -11.09 1.44 -19.93
CA PRO A 31 -9.76 1.99 -19.69
C PRO A 31 -8.78 1.00 -20.33
N ASP A 32 -7.76 1.48 -21.05
CA ASP A 32 -6.75 0.64 -21.70
C ASP A 32 -6.17 -0.31 -20.64
N ARG A 33 -6.74 -1.52 -20.58
CA ARG A 33 -6.43 -2.48 -19.53
C ARG A 33 -5.05 -3.02 -19.84
N LEU A 34 -4.14 -2.86 -18.89
CA LEU A 34 -2.80 -3.37 -19.03
C LEU A 34 -2.86 -4.90 -19.02
N THR A 35 -2.18 -5.55 -19.96
CA THR A 35 -1.91 -6.98 -19.93
C THR A 35 -0.74 -7.30 -18.98
N PRO A 36 -0.58 -8.56 -18.55
CA PRO A 36 0.56 -8.94 -17.71
C PRO A 36 1.92 -8.68 -18.38
N ASP A 37 2.02 -8.85 -19.70
CA ASP A 37 3.28 -8.62 -20.43
C ASP A 37 3.58 -7.13 -20.61
N GLU A 38 2.55 -6.31 -20.83
CA GLU A 38 2.70 -4.86 -20.82
C GLU A 38 3.15 -4.35 -19.46
N PHE A 39 2.61 -4.90 -18.35
CA PHE A 39 3.08 -4.58 -17.01
C PHE A 39 4.58 -4.88 -16.85
N ARG A 40 5.03 -6.07 -17.25
CA ARG A 40 6.45 -6.47 -17.18
C ARG A 40 7.37 -5.55 -17.98
N GLN A 41 6.92 -5.11 -19.15
CA GLN A 41 7.72 -4.27 -20.04
C GLN A 41 7.76 -2.81 -19.60
N GLN A 42 6.67 -2.33 -18.98
CA GLN A 42 6.51 -0.91 -18.64
C GLN A 42 6.90 -0.59 -17.19
N ILE A 43 6.89 -1.57 -16.28
CA ILE A 43 7.31 -1.36 -14.89
C ILE A 43 8.81 -0.97 -14.88
N PRO A 44 9.18 0.18 -14.28
CA PRO A 44 10.58 0.59 -14.30
C PRO A 44 11.41 -0.26 -13.35
N GLU A 45 12.67 -0.50 -13.72
CA GLU A 45 13.66 -1.18 -12.85
C GLU A 45 14.05 -0.32 -11.63
N GLN A 46 13.76 0.99 -11.67
CA GLN A 46 14.11 1.93 -10.60
C GLN A 46 13.08 3.05 -10.47
N ILE A 47 12.75 3.43 -9.24
CA ILE A 47 11.96 4.63 -8.91
C ILE A 47 12.71 5.43 -7.87
N GLY A 48 13.08 6.68 -8.19
CA GLY A 48 13.94 7.49 -7.31
C GLY A 48 15.32 6.84 -7.17
N ASN A 49 15.77 6.63 -5.93
CA ASN A 49 17.04 5.93 -5.63
C ASN A 49 16.83 4.42 -5.33
N TYR A 50 15.63 3.91 -5.53
CA TYR A 50 15.25 2.55 -5.16
C TYR A 50 15.17 1.68 -6.40
N GLU A 51 16.08 0.72 -6.51
CA GLU A 51 15.97 -0.39 -7.46
C GLU A 51 14.78 -1.26 -7.06
N GLY A 52 14.05 -1.75 -8.06
CA GLY A 52 12.96 -2.67 -7.84
C GLY A 52 12.80 -3.64 -8.97
N GLY A 53 11.79 -4.48 -8.82
CA GLY A 53 11.48 -5.50 -9.80
C GLY A 53 10.36 -6.39 -9.33
N ILE A 54 9.89 -7.23 -10.24
CA ILE A 54 8.83 -8.20 -9.94
C ILE A 54 9.42 -9.28 -9.04
N VAL A 55 8.97 -9.32 -7.80
CA VAL A 55 9.42 -10.30 -6.80
C VAL A 55 8.36 -11.37 -6.54
N HIS A 56 7.11 -11.11 -6.94
CA HIS A 56 6.03 -12.08 -6.86
C HIS A 56 5.25 -12.14 -8.16
N GLU A 57 5.03 -13.36 -8.63
CA GLU A 57 4.16 -13.69 -9.75
C GLU A 57 3.28 -14.88 -9.34
N GLY A 58 1.98 -14.73 -9.56
CA GLY A 58 1.00 -15.74 -9.22
C GLY A 58 -0.28 -15.62 -10.03
N GLU A 59 -1.24 -16.47 -9.69
CA GLU A 59 -2.61 -16.40 -10.19
C GLU A 59 -3.55 -16.24 -9.00
N THR A 60 -4.51 -15.35 -9.16
CA THR A 60 -5.63 -15.21 -8.22
C THR A 60 -6.76 -16.12 -8.67
N ASN A 61 -7.53 -16.66 -7.73
CA ASN A 61 -8.59 -17.63 -8.05
C ASN A 61 -9.66 -17.06 -9.01
N ASN A 62 -9.91 -15.76 -8.96
CA ASN A 62 -11.03 -15.12 -9.67
C ASN A 62 -10.64 -13.83 -10.42
N SER A 63 -9.38 -13.40 -10.38
CA SER A 63 -8.97 -12.08 -10.92
C SER A 63 -7.78 -12.14 -11.87
N GLY A 64 -7.46 -13.33 -12.39
CA GLY A 64 -6.35 -13.54 -13.33
C GLY A 64 -4.95 -13.42 -12.68
N LYS A 65 -3.96 -13.02 -13.47
CA LYS A 65 -2.56 -12.87 -13.05
C LYS A 65 -2.39 -11.81 -11.95
N LEU A 66 -1.57 -12.15 -10.97
CA LEU A 66 -1.06 -11.25 -9.93
C LEU A 66 0.44 -11.03 -10.15
N LEU A 67 0.85 -9.77 -10.26
CA LEU A 67 2.25 -9.38 -10.33
C LEU A 67 2.51 -8.33 -9.24
N ILE A 68 3.63 -8.46 -8.52
CA ILE A 68 4.02 -7.48 -7.49
C ILE A 68 5.46 -7.07 -7.73
N ALA A 69 5.64 -5.79 -8.05
CA ALA A 69 6.93 -5.14 -8.13
C ALA A 69 7.23 -4.41 -6.82
N ILE A 70 8.35 -4.72 -6.17
CA ILE A 70 8.77 -4.11 -4.90
C ILE A 70 10.03 -3.28 -5.15
N TYR A 71 10.04 -2.06 -4.63
CA TYR A 71 11.18 -1.12 -4.68
C TYR A 71 11.81 -0.92 -3.31
N GLN A 72 11.06 -1.18 -2.24
CA GLN A 72 11.60 -1.20 -0.89
C GLN A 72 11.07 -2.45 -0.16
N ASP A 73 11.98 -3.39 0.07
CA ASP A 73 11.69 -4.63 0.81
C ASP A 73 11.75 -4.35 2.31
N THR A 74 10.58 -4.29 2.94
CA THR A 74 10.42 -4.13 4.39
C THR A 74 9.27 -5.04 4.84
N GLU A 75 9.00 -5.11 6.16
CA GLU A 75 7.82 -5.83 6.67
C GLU A 75 6.51 -5.35 5.98
N TRP A 76 6.48 -4.08 5.56
CA TRP A 76 5.41 -3.48 4.78
C TRP A 76 5.98 -2.94 3.46
N PRO A 77 5.84 -3.68 2.35
CA PRO A 77 6.56 -3.34 1.13
C PRO A 77 6.07 -2.04 0.49
N VAL A 78 6.99 -1.33 -0.16
CA VAL A 78 6.66 -0.20 -1.04
C VAL A 78 6.83 -0.66 -2.49
N GLY A 79 5.77 -0.55 -3.28
CA GLY A 79 5.71 -1.25 -4.55
C GLY A 79 4.47 -0.96 -5.39
N ILE A 80 4.40 -1.60 -6.56
CA ILE A 80 3.23 -1.59 -7.43
C ILE A 80 2.74 -3.03 -7.57
N GLN A 81 1.48 -3.23 -7.23
CA GLN A 81 0.75 -4.46 -7.45
C GLN A 81 -0.14 -4.32 -8.68
N TYR A 82 -0.19 -5.38 -9.49
CA TYR A 82 -1.06 -5.54 -10.63
C TYR A 82 -1.94 -6.78 -10.45
N ILE A 83 -3.23 -6.63 -10.72
CA ILE A 83 -4.20 -7.74 -10.75
C ILE A 83 -5.01 -7.63 -12.05
N GLU A 84 -4.86 -8.62 -12.92
CA GLU A 84 -5.34 -8.59 -14.31
C GLU A 84 -6.81 -8.21 -14.46
N GLN A 85 -7.71 -8.79 -13.67
CA GLN A 85 -9.14 -8.55 -13.79
C GLN A 85 -9.71 -7.63 -12.70
N ASN A 86 -8.85 -7.03 -11.85
CA ASN A 86 -9.32 -6.08 -10.84
C ASN A 86 -9.68 -4.73 -11.46
N ASP A 87 -10.49 -3.95 -10.76
CA ASP A 87 -10.80 -2.56 -11.10
C ASP A 87 -10.66 -1.70 -9.84
N PRO A 88 -9.63 -0.83 -9.75
CA PRO A 88 -8.55 -0.63 -10.74
C PRO A 88 -7.53 -1.79 -10.77
N GLN A 89 -6.87 -1.98 -11.91
CA GLN A 89 -5.90 -3.08 -12.08
C GLN A 89 -4.61 -2.87 -11.28
N ILE A 90 -4.28 -1.62 -10.95
CA ILE A 90 -3.01 -1.21 -10.36
C ILE A 90 -3.27 -0.70 -8.93
N ILE A 91 -2.37 -1.08 -8.02
CA ILE A 91 -2.35 -0.59 -6.65
C ILE A 91 -0.91 -0.14 -6.34
N ALA A 92 -0.72 1.13 -6.03
CA ALA A 92 0.55 1.62 -5.49
C ALA A 92 0.53 1.48 -3.97
N MET A 93 1.40 0.62 -3.45
CA MET A 93 1.54 0.29 -2.03
C MET A 93 2.66 1.14 -1.42
N MET A 94 2.36 1.82 -0.32
CA MET A 94 3.27 2.70 0.40
C MET A 94 3.16 2.36 1.89
N TYR A 95 3.84 1.29 2.30
CA TYR A 95 3.69 0.65 3.61
C TYR A 95 2.24 0.21 3.86
N CYS A 96 1.55 0.83 4.80
CA CYS A 96 0.16 0.51 5.13
C CYS A 96 -0.86 1.34 4.34
N THR A 97 -0.40 2.26 3.49
CA THR A 97 -1.24 3.10 2.65
C THR A 97 -1.25 2.60 1.21
N HIS A 98 -2.38 2.79 0.54
CA HIS A 98 -2.63 2.30 -0.81
C HIS A 98 -3.24 3.43 -1.65
N HIS A 99 -2.70 3.59 -2.86
CA HIS A 99 -3.32 4.41 -3.90
C HIS A 99 -3.78 3.50 -5.04
N TYR A 100 -4.91 3.84 -5.63
CA TYR A 100 -5.60 3.05 -6.63
C TYR A 100 -5.59 3.82 -7.96
N PRO A 101 -4.43 3.91 -8.64
CA PRO A 101 -4.29 4.71 -9.85
C PRO A 101 -5.02 4.10 -11.04
N ASP A 102 -5.42 4.96 -11.98
CA ASP A 102 -6.06 4.55 -13.23
C ASP A 102 -5.05 3.98 -14.24
N SER A 103 -3.75 4.23 -14.03
CA SER A 103 -2.68 3.78 -14.91
C SER A 103 -1.38 3.43 -14.18
N LEU A 104 -0.54 2.62 -14.83
CA LEU A 104 0.80 2.31 -14.32
C LEU A 104 1.68 3.58 -14.18
N SER A 105 1.61 4.49 -15.15
CA SER A 105 2.38 5.75 -15.12
C SER A 105 2.02 6.61 -13.92
N GLU A 106 0.74 6.69 -13.57
CA GLU A 106 0.28 7.37 -12.37
C GLU A 106 0.79 6.68 -11.10
N GLY A 107 0.71 5.35 -11.02
CA GLY A 107 1.27 4.58 -9.90
C GLY A 107 2.76 4.81 -9.69
N VAL A 108 3.56 4.80 -10.77
CA VAL A 108 5.00 5.11 -10.74
C VAL A 108 5.24 6.55 -10.29
N THR A 109 4.49 7.51 -10.83
CA THR A 109 4.59 8.93 -10.44
C THR A 109 4.27 9.12 -8.97
N ARG A 110 3.27 8.41 -8.46
CA ARG A 110 2.84 8.48 -7.06
C ARG A 110 3.92 7.94 -6.12
N LEU A 111 4.48 6.77 -6.42
CA LEU A 111 5.61 6.22 -5.66
C LEU A 111 6.85 7.12 -5.72
N SER A 112 7.14 7.71 -6.89
CA SER A 112 8.25 8.65 -7.02
C SER A 112 8.08 9.86 -6.11
N ARG A 113 6.86 10.41 -6.01
CA ARG A 113 6.55 11.50 -5.09
C ARG A 113 6.70 11.07 -3.64
N PHE A 114 6.21 9.87 -3.29
CA PHE A 114 6.35 9.29 -1.96
C PHE A 114 7.82 9.23 -1.54
N PHE A 115 8.67 8.59 -2.33
CA PHE A 115 10.11 8.50 -2.06
C PHE A 115 10.82 9.85 -1.98
N SER A 116 10.29 10.89 -2.62
CA SER A 116 10.90 12.23 -2.61
C SER A 116 10.45 13.13 -1.47
N LYS A 117 9.28 12.86 -0.87
CA LYS A 117 8.61 13.77 0.07
C LYS A 117 8.46 13.21 1.47
N VAL A 118 8.52 11.89 1.63
CA VAL A 118 8.12 11.20 2.83
C VAL A 118 9.26 10.32 3.34
N ASP A 119 9.71 10.61 4.54
CA ASP A 119 10.55 9.72 5.33
C ASP A 119 9.64 8.82 6.17
N VAL A 120 9.91 7.51 6.17
CA VAL A 120 9.12 6.55 6.93
C VAL A 120 9.96 5.88 8.01
N GLU A 121 9.48 5.95 9.24
CA GLU A 121 10.04 5.25 10.39
C GLU A 121 9.11 4.10 10.81
N TYR A 122 9.69 2.90 10.93
CA TYR A 122 9.04 1.73 11.50
C TYR A 122 9.63 1.43 12.88
N GLU A 123 8.78 1.39 13.91
CA GLU A 123 9.17 1.13 15.29
C GLU A 123 8.34 -0.02 15.86
N GLN A 124 8.99 -1.12 16.25
CA GLN A 124 8.35 -2.19 17.03
C GLN A 124 8.84 -2.12 18.48
N LEU A 125 7.91 -2.06 19.44
CA LEU A 125 8.28 -2.02 20.86
C LEU A 125 8.82 -3.37 21.34
N ARG A 126 9.61 -3.33 22.42
CA ARG A 126 10.31 -4.50 22.97
C ARG A 126 9.40 -5.66 23.41
N ASP A 127 8.12 -5.38 23.70
CA ASP A 127 7.14 -6.41 24.01
C ASP A 127 6.61 -7.12 22.77
N GLY A 128 6.93 -6.63 21.56
CA GLY A 128 6.59 -7.22 20.26
C GLY A 128 5.12 -7.07 19.87
N TYR A 129 4.32 -6.36 20.68
CA TYR A 129 2.88 -6.27 20.49
C TYR A 129 2.41 -4.96 19.86
N LEU A 130 3.26 -3.93 19.92
CA LEU A 130 2.96 -2.62 19.40
C LEU A 130 3.95 -2.27 18.30
N GLU A 131 3.41 -1.99 17.13
CA GLU A 131 4.13 -1.50 15.97
C GLU A 131 3.64 -0.10 15.64
N TYR A 132 4.57 0.74 15.20
CA TYR A 132 4.27 2.08 14.72
C TYR A 132 4.88 2.29 13.35
N ILE A 133 4.08 2.90 12.49
CA ILE A 133 4.52 3.42 11.20
C ILE A 133 4.34 4.94 11.28
N THR A 134 5.43 5.68 11.15
CA THR A 134 5.43 7.14 11.07
C THR A 134 5.78 7.56 9.65
N TYR A 135 4.92 8.34 9.02
CA TYR A 135 5.20 9.12 7.81
C TYR A 135 5.55 10.55 8.24
N GLU A 136 6.75 11.00 7.91
CA GLU A 136 7.22 12.37 8.12
C GLU A 136 7.44 13.04 6.77
N PHE A 137 6.76 14.14 6.54
CA PHE A 137 6.83 14.90 5.30
C PHE A 137 7.89 15.99 5.40
N SER A 138 8.49 16.34 4.26
CA SER A 138 9.49 17.43 4.17
C SER A 138 9.05 18.80 4.71
N ASP A 139 7.73 19.06 4.83
CA ASP A 139 7.18 20.28 5.42
C ASP A 139 7.03 20.21 6.96
N GLY A 140 7.46 19.10 7.57
CA GLY A 140 7.34 18.81 9.00
C GLY A 140 6.00 18.19 9.40
N TYR A 141 5.08 17.95 8.46
CA TYR A 141 3.85 17.23 8.76
C TYR A 141 4.15 15.78 9.12
N ARG A 142 3.41 15.22 10.08
CA ARG A 142 3.65 13.87 10.57
C ARG A 142 2.35 13.09 10.75
N VAL A 143 2.30 11.87 10.23
CA VAL A 143 1.21 10.91 10.46
C VAL A 143 1.80 9.67 11.09
N ARG A 144 1.38 9.30 12.30
CA ARG A 144 1.85 8.08 12.99
C ARG A 144 0.68 7.15 13.26
N THR A 145 0.81 5.90 12.90
CA THR A 145 -0.22 4.86 13.13
C THR A 145 0.28 3.87 14.15
N GLU A 146 -0.59 3.44 15.08
CA GLU A 146 -0.32 2.34 16.00
C GLU A 146 -1.04 1.07 15.55
N TYR A 147 -0.32 -0.04 15.51
CA TYR A 147 -0.85 -1.38 15.30
C TYR A 147 -0.68 -2.17 16.60
N ASP A 148 -1.82 -2.44 17.25
CA ASP A 148 -1.90 -3.33 18.41
C ASP A 148 -2.18 -4.76 17.95
N LEU A 149 -1.16 -5.61 18.08
CA LEU A 149 -1.19 -7.01 17.65
C LEU A 149 -1.83 -7.93 18.70
N ARG A 150 -2.25 -7.41 19.87
CA ARG A 150 -2.92 -8.21 20.91
C ARG A 150 -4.36 -8.52 20.52
N ASP A 151 -4.84 -9.70 20.88
CA ASP A 151 -6.21 -10.12 20.55
C ASP A 151 -7.30 -9.35 21.34
N ASN A 152 -6.97 -8.87 22.54
CA ASN A 152 -7.93 -8.24 23.45
C ASN A 152 -7.70 -6.73 23.56
N GLY A 153 -8.76 -5.95 23.36
CA GLY A 153 -8.73 -4.50 23.64
C GLY A 153 -7.86 -3.70 22.66
N LYS A 154 -7.81 -4.13 21.39
CA LYS A 154 -7.12 -3.40 20.33
C LYS A 154 -7.57 -1.96 20.33
N LYS A 155 -6.60 -1.05 20.45
CA LYS A 155 -6.86 0.36 20.24
C LYS A 155 -6.50 0.71 18.81
N HIS A 156 -7.39 1.42 18.16
CA HIS A 156 -7.15 1.95 16.82
C HIS A 156 -6.79 3.41 17.02
N ARG A 157 -5.49 3.73 16.89
CA ARG A 157 -4.96 5.06 17.17
C ARG A 157 -4.08 5.55 16.03
N ALA A 158 -4.19 6.84 15.77
CA ALA A 158 -3.27 7.56 14.90
C ALA A 158 -2.95 8.92 15.52
N TRP A 159 -1.79 9.46 15.21
CA TRP A 159 -1.42 10.84 15.50
C TRP A 159 -1.30 11.58 14.18
N VAL A 160 -2.04 12.67 14.02
CA VAL A 160 -2.00 13.53 12.84
C VAL A 160 -1.46 14.87 13.28
N ASN A 161 -0.25 15.19 12.85
CA ASN A 161 0.50 16.37 13.23
C ASN A 161 0.60 16.61 14.76
N GLY A 162 0.69 15.51 15.52
CA GLY A 162 0.76 15.52 16.99
C GLY A 162 -0.59 15.34 17.69
N ASP A 163 -1.72 15.52 17.01
CA ASP A 163 -3.04 15.32 17.58
C ASP A 163 -3.40 13.83 17.60
N LEU A 164 -3.68 13.29 18.80
CA LEU A 164 -4.09 11.90 18.97
C LEU A 164 -5.56 11.72 18.59
N LEU A 165 -5.80 10.82 17.64
CA LEU A 165 -7.11 10.36 17.22
C LEU A 165 -7.31 8.90 17.61
N THR A 166 -8.53 8.56 18.02
CA THR A 166 -8.95 7.21 18.41
C THR A 166 -10.16 6.81 17.59
N PHE A 167 -10.18 5.57 17.12
CA PHE A 167 -11.20 5.05 16.22
C PHE A 167 -11.85 3.82 16.84
N ASP A 168 -13.10 3.56 16.44
CA ASP A 168 -13.85 2.40 16.92
C ASP A 168 -13.36 1.11 16.24
N ASP A 169 -12.85 1.22 15.00
CA ASP A 169 -12.30 0.08 14.26
C ASP A 169 -11.01 0.43 13.47
N GLN A 170 -10.38 -0.63 12.96
CA GLN A 170 -9.12 -0.55 12.22
C GLN A 170 -9.27 0.07 10.83
N ILE A 171 -10.43 -0.12 10.20
CA ILE A 171 -10.71 0.30 8.82
C ILE A 171 -10.78 1.82 8.78
N GLU A 172 -11.57 2.44 9.65
CA GLU A 172 -11.73 3.89 9.74
C GLU A 172 -10.38 4.60 9.98
N ARG A 173 -9.57 4.06 10.91
CA ARG A 173 -8.21 4.56 11.15
C ARG A 173 -7.36 4.48 9.88
N ASN A 174 -7.40 3.34 9.18
CA ASN A 174 -6.61 3.13 7.97
C ASN A 174 -7.05 4.07 6.84
N GLU A 175 -8.34 4.29 6.67
CA GLU A 175 -8.90 5.22 5.69
C GLU A 175 -8.40 6.63 5.95
N LEU A 176 -8.50 7.12 7.19
CA LEU A 176 -7.98 8.45 7.55
C LEU A 176 -6.47 8.54 7.28
N VAL A 177 -5.67 7.58 7.78
CA VAL A 177 -4.22 7.59 7.58
C VAL A 177 -3.88 7.57 6.09
N ASN A 178 -4.61 6.78 5.30
CA ASN A 178 -4.46 6.75 3.87
C ASN A 178 -4.76 8.12 3.25
N GLU A 179 -5.90 8.73 3.55
CA GLU A 179 -6.28 10.06 3.06
C GLU A 179 -5.25 11.14 3.44
N GLU A 180 -4.79 11.14 4.69
CA GLU A 180 -3.79 12.09 5.19
C GLU A 180 -2.45 11.96 4.46
N VAL A 181 -2.00 10.72 4.22
CA VAL A 181 -0.77 10.49 3.47
C VAL A 181 -0.95 10.82 1.99
N GLN A 182 -2.03 10.32 1.38
CA GLN A 182 -2.29 10.46 -0.05
C GLN A 182 -2.57 11.92 -0.45
N SER A 183 -3.25 12.72 0.36
CA SER A 183 -3.56 14.13 0.04
C SER A 183 -2.30 15.00 -0.10
N ARG A 184 -1.16 14.56 0.43
CA ARG A 184 0.09 15.32 0.49
C ARG A 184 1.13 14.93 -0.58
N LEU A 185 0.87 13.87 -1.34
CA LEU A 185 1.76 13.35 -2.39
C LEU A 185 1.59 14.06 -3.74
#